data_AF-A0AAW6U3J1-F1
#
_entry.id   AF-A0AAW6U3J1-F1
#
_cell.length_a   1.000
_cell.length_b   1.000
_cell.length_c   1.000
_cell.angle_alpha   90.00
_cell.angle_beta   90.00
_cell.angle_gamma   90.00
#
_symmetry.space_group_name_H-M   'P 1'
#
loop_
_entity.id
_entity.type
_entity.pdbx_description
1 polymer ?
#
loop_
_entity_poly.entity_id
_entity_poly.type
_entity_poly.pdbx_seq_one_letter_code
_entity_poly.pdbx_strand_id
1 'polypeptide(L)'
;MEAGGGPTKELHWSFVAMLFALAIGEVAVGLSNLINLNIQGHIRFRDGLPAYSHLLLAATVIAASWVGWRNSEYSGTHVQSVFSLDFIVLMVDVALVVCYFLLARVAESPQRPSYAIIPDASREAWIIAVIMLIYVVWDLLSSCNHRNKLGKRLWASVIPFVLSVVALWLFPLHSDDSRAVVFTDIALFGLVLLFRALKLHDWGCHTPLSKLAIGVSVFVFLAFLVLARSVA
;
A
#
# COMPACT_ATOMS: atom_id res chain seq x y z
N MET A 1 4.83 32.10 -15.52
CA MET A 1 5.48 30.84 -15.94
C MET A 1 4.37 29.87 -16.27
N GLU A 2 3.89 29.89 -17.51
CA GLU A 2 2.86 28.98 -18.00
C GLU A 2 3.52 27.63 -18.25
N ALA A 3 3.10 26.62 -17.49
CA ALA A 3 3.61 25.27 -17.60
C ALA A 3 3.07 24.64 -18.89
N GLY A 4 3.92 24.54 -19.91
CA GLY A 4 3.68 23.79 -21.14
C GLY A 4 3.61 22.27 -20.92
N GLY A 5 2.69 21.82 -20.08
CA GLY A 5 2.30 20.41 -19.99
C GLY A 5 1.21 20.14 -21.03
N GLY A 6 1.56 19.51 -22.15
CA GLY A 6 0.59 19.21 -23.20
C GLY A 6 -0.58 18.31 -22.75
N PRO A 7 -1.71 18.30 -23.50
CA PRO A 7 -2.98 17.66 -23.12
C PRO A 7 -2.90 16.16 -22.80
N THR A 8 -1.87 15.45 -23.27
CA THR A 8 -1.70 14.01 -23.01
C THR A 8 -1.09 13.70 -21.63
N LYS A 9 -0.37 14.65 -21.00
CA LYS A 9 0.05 14.50 -19.60
C LYS A 9 -1.18 14.52 -18.70
N GLU A 10 -2.12 15.42 -18.97
CA GLU A 10 -3.38 15.49 -18.23
C GLU A 10 -4.21 14.21 -18.34
N LEU A 11 -4.17 13.53 -19.50
CA LEU A 11 -4.87 12.25 -19.70
C LEU A 11 -4.36 11.16 -18.74
N HIS A 12 -3.04 10.92 -18.72
CA HIS A 12 -2.43 9.92 -17.84
C HIS A 12 -2.79 10.24 -16.37
N TRP A 13 -2.56 11.48 -15.95
CA TRP A 13 -2.82 11.88 -14.56
C TRP A 13 -4.28 11.70 -14.17
N SER A 14 -5.20 12.15 -15.01
CA SER A 14 -6.65 12.06 -14.74
C SER A 14 -7.11 10.61 -14.70
N PHE A 15 -6.63 9.77 -15.62
CA PHE A 15 -6.98 8.35 -15.67
C PHE A 15 -6.56 7.62 -14.40
N VAL A 16 -5.30 7.73 -14.00
CA VAL A 16 -4.80 7.07 -12.78
C VAL A 16 -5.46 7.64 -11.53
N ALA A 17 -5.71 8.95 -11.46
CA ALA A 17 -6.41 9.57 -10.34
C ALA A 17 -7.85 9.04 -10.18
N MET A 18 -8.57 8.82 -11.28
CA MET A 18 -9.91 8.19 -11.25
C MET A 18 -9.84 6.75 -10.70
N LEU A 19 -8.81 5.98 -11.05
CA LEU A 19 -8.63 4.64 -10.50
C LEU A 19 -8.32 4.67 -9.00
N PHE A 20 -7.51 5.62 -8.52
CA PHE A 20 -7.29 5.82 -7.08
C PHE A 20 -8.59 6.17 -6.35
N ALA A 21 -9.43 7.03 -6.95
CA ALA A 21 -10.74 7.37 -6.41
C ALA A 21 -11.66 6.14 -6.33
N LEU A 22 -11.60 5.24 -7.32
CA LEU A 22 -12.32 3.98 -7.29
C LEU A 22 -11.82 3.07 -6.14
N ALA A 23 -10.51 2.94 -5.98
CA ALA A 23 -9.93 2.10 -4.92
C ALA A 23 -10.27 2.61 -3.51
N ILE A 24 -10.25 3.92 -3.26
CA ILE A 24 -10.68 4.47 -1.97
C ILE A 24 -12.20 4.36 -1.77
N GLY A 25 -12.98 4.43 -2.84
CA GLY A 25 -14.42 4.16 -2.82
C GLY A 25 -14.72 2.75 -2.31
N GLU A 26 -13.95 1.75 -2.74
CA GLU A 26 -14.10 0.36 -2.26
C GLU A 26 -13.87 0.24 -0.75
N VAL A 27 -12.87 0.95 -0.20
CA VAL A 27 -12.67 1.02 1.26
C VAL A 27 -13.89 1.58 1.97
N ALA A 28 -14.51 2.63 1.42
CA ALA A 28 -15.70 3.24 2.00
C ALA A 28 -16.91 2.29 1.98
N VAL A 29 -17.09 1.54 0.89
CA VAL A 29 -18.13 0.50 0.78
C VAL A 29 -17.92 -0.59 1.83
N GLY A 30 -16.70 -1.14 1.93
CA GLY A 30 -16.38 -2.17 2.92
C GLY A 30 -16.59 -1.69 4.37
N LEU A 31 -16.19 -0.45 4.66
CA LEU A 31 -16.43 0.15 5.98
C LEU A 31 -17.92 0.33 6.27
N SER A 32 -18.71 0.79 5.30
CA SER A 32 -20.15 0.95 5.45
C SER A 32 -20.84 -0.38 5.72
N ASN A 33 -20.47 -1.44 5.01
CA ASN A 33 -21.01 -2.78 5.22
C ASN A 33 -20.68 -3.30 6.63
N LEU A 34 -19.45 -3.11 7.10
CA LEU A 34 -19.03 -3.52 8.44
C LEU A 34 -19.78 -2.78 9.55
N ILE A 35 -19.99 -1.46 9.39
CA ILE A 35 -20.80 -0.66 10.31
C ILE A 35 -22.26 -1.12 10.30
N ASN A 36 -22.83 -1.41 9.14
CA ASN A 36 -24.22 -1.89 9.03
C ASN A 36 -24.41 -3.23 9.77
N LEU A 37 -23.47 -4.17 9.63
CA LEU A 37 -23.49 -5.43 10.39
C LEU A 37 -23.39 -5.22 11.90
N ASN A 38 -22.61 -4.22 12.34
CA ASN A 38 -22.50 -3.86 13.74
C ASN A 38 -23.82 -3.28 14.29
N ILE A 39 -24.44 -2.34 13.56
CA ILE A 39 -25.72 -1.71 13.93
C ILE A 39 -26.84 -2.74 14.00
N GLN A 40 -26.85 -3.71 13.07
CA GLN A 40 -27.83 -4.81 13.05
C GLN A 40 -27.59 -5.86 14.15
N GLY A 41 -26.51 -5.74 14.93
CA GLY A 41 -26.17 -6.66 16.01
C GLY A 41 -25.64 -8.01 15.52
N HIS A 42 -25.27 -8.14 14.25
CA HIS A 42 -24.70 -9.36 13.69
C HIS A 42 -23.25 -9.58 14.11
N ILE A 43 -22.50 -8.49 14.36
CA ILE A 43 -21.12 -8.53 14.85
C ILE A 43 -20.94 -7.52 15.99
N ARG A 44 -20.17 -7.88 17.03
CA ARG A 44 -19.74 -6.89 18.03
C ARG A 44 -18.55 -6.11 17.49
N PHE A 45 -18.39 -4.87 17.95
CA PHE A 45 -17.29 -4.01 17.50
C PHE A 45 -15.92 -4.66 17.72
N ARG A 46 -15.75 -5.35 18.86
CA ARG A 46 -14.52 -6.07 19.22
C ARG A 46 -14.19 -7.20 18.24
N ASP A 47 -15.20 -7.92 17.76
CA ASP A 47 -15.02 -9.06 16.86
C ASP A 47 -14.75 -8.59 15.42
N GLY A 48 -15.17 -7.35 15.09
CA GLY A 48 -14.87 -6.68 13.82
C GLY A 48 -13.52 -5.97 13.78
N LEU A 49 -12.75 -5.93 14.86
CA LEU A 49 -11.46 -5.20 14.91
C LEU A 49 -10.48 -5.58 13.80
N PRO A 50 -10.28 -6.86 13.45
CA PRO A 50 -9.42 -7.24 12.32
C PRO A 50 -9.87 -6.63 10.99
N ALA A 51 -11.18 -6.66 10.70
CA ALA A 51 -11.71 -6.08 9.47
C ALA A 51 -11.52 -4.55 9.43
N TYR A 52 -11.72 -3.86 10.56
CA TYR A 52 -11.41 -2.43 10.66
C TYR A 52 -9.92 -2.14 10.45
N SER A 53 -9.02 -2.97 11.00
CA SER A 53 -7.57 -2.76 10.84
C SER A 53 -7.09 -3.02 9.41
N HIS A 54 -7.61 -4.06 8.73
CA HIS A 54 -7.32 -4.31 7.31
C HIS A 54 -7.80 -3.15 6.42
N LEU A 55 -9.01 -2.64 6.64
CA LEU A 55 -9.53 -1.49 5.89
C LEU A 55 -8.72 -0.22 6.13
N LEU A 56 -8.29 0.02 7.38
CA LEU A 56 -7.42 1.15 7.70
C LEU A 56 -6.04 1.02 7.04
N LEU A 57 -5.48 -0.19 7.02
CA LEU A 57 -4.23 -0.50 6.31
C LEU A 57 -4.39 -0.21 4.81
N ALA A 58 -5.45 -0.73 4.18
CA ALA A 58 -5.77 -0.48 2.77
C ALA A 58 -5.92 1.02 2.47
N ALA A 59 -6.69 1.75 3.28
CA ALA A 59 -6.87 3.20 3.16
C ALA A 59 -5.54 3.95 3.20
N THR A 60 -4.67 3.59 4.14
CA THR A 60 -3.36 4.21 4.30
C THR A 60 -2.46 3.91 3.12
N VAL A 61 -2.41 2.65 2.66
CA VAL A 61 -1.64 2.25 1.48
C VAL A 61 -2.09 3.05 0.26
N ILE A 62 -3.40 3.16 0.01
CA ILE A 62 -3.98 3.93 -1.10
C ILE A 62 -3.60 5.40 -0.98
N ALA A 63 -3.88 6.04 0.16
CA ALA A 63 -3.66 7.47 0.35
C ALA A 63 -2.17 7.84 0.25
N ALA A 64 -1.30 7.10 0.94
CA ALA A 64 0.14 7.34 0.87
C ALA A 64 0.69 7.11 -0.53
N SER A 65 0.13 6.14 -1.27
CA SER A 65 0.51 5.86 -2.65
C SER A 65 0.05 6.91 -3.63
N TRP A 66 -1.16 7.43 -3.48
CA TRP A 66 -1.63 8.55 -4.28
C TRP A 66 -0.78 9.81 -4.07
N VAL A 67 -0.51 10.18 -2.81
CA VAL A 67 0.35 11.34 -2.50
C VAL A 67 1.76 11.13 -3.07
N GLY A 68 2.35 9.95 -2.86
CA GLY A 68 3.69 9.64 -3.34
C GLY A 68 3.79 9.61 -4.87
N TRP A 69 2.79 9.06 -5.55
CA TRP A 69 2.71 9.06 -7.00
C TRP A 69 2.51 10.48 -7.53
N ARG A 70 1.55 11.25 -7.00
CA ARG A 70 1.27 12.63 -7.42
C ARG A 70 2.52 13.52 -7.28
N ASN A 71 3.32 13.34 -6.23
CA ASN A 71 4.50 14.18 -5.99
C ASN A 71 5.77 13.67 -6.69
N SER A 72 5.72 12.53 -7.38
CA SER A 72 6.91 11.99 -8.05
C SER A 72 7.25 12.77 -9.32
N GLU A 73 8.53 13.05 -9.54
CA GLU A 73 9.06 13.63 -10.79
C GLU A 73 8.75 12.75 -12.02
N TYR A 74 8.54 11.46 -11.79
CA TYR A 74 8.36 10.44 -12.83
C TYR A 74 6.89 10.06 -13.06
N SER A 75 5.94 10.73 -12.38
CA SER A 75 4.53 10.44 -12.57
C SER A 75 3.94 11.17 -13.78
N GLY A 76 3.02 10.46 -14.43
CA GLY A 76 2.29 10.94 -15.59
C GLY A 76 3.19 11.36 -16.74
N THR A 77 3.87 10.37 -17.28
CA THR A 77 4.64 10.45 -18.53
C THR A 77 3.74 10.79 -19.72
N HIS A 78 4.33 11.35 -20.76
CA HIS A 78 3.63 11.82 -21.96
C HIS A 78 3.42 10.65 -22.93
N VAL A 79 2.29 9.97 -22.80
CA VAL A 79 1.98 8.77 -23.61
C VAL A 79 1.68 9.18 -25.05
N GLN A 80 2.63 8.95 -25.97
CA GLN A 80 2.46 9.22 -27.42
C GLN A 80 1.95 8.02 -28.20
N SER A 81 2.26 6.80 -27.75
CA SER A 81 1.98 5.56 -28.45
C SER A 81 1.83 4.40 -27.47
N VAL A 82 1.02 3.41 -27.82
CA VAL A 82 0.80 2.18 -27.05
C VAL A 82 2.08 1.33 -26.95
N PHE A 83 3.01 1.48 -27.89
CA PHE A 83 4.31 0.78 -27.89
C PHE A 83 5.44 1.57 -27.22
N SER A 84 5.12 2.69 -26.58
CA SER A 84 6.12 3.51 -25.87
C SER A 84 6.39 2.97 -24.47
N LEU A 85 7.59 3.24 -23.95
CA LEU A 85 7.94 2.96 -22.55
C LEU A 85 6.99 3.69 -21.60
N ASP A 86 6.54 4.88 -21.96
CA ASP A 86 5.59 5.67 -21.18
C ASP A 86 4.24 4.97 -21.00
N PHE A 87 3.77 4.25 -22.02
CA PHE A 87 2.57 3.41 -21.90
C PHE A 87 2.79 2.21 -20.98
N ILE A 88 3.98 1.59 -21.01
CA ILE A 88 4.32 0.51 -20.07
C ILE A 88 4.32 1.03 -18.63
N VAL A 89 4.88 2.22 -18.37
CA VAL A 89 4.84 2.86 -17.05
C VAL A 89 3.40 3.12 -16.61
N LEU A 90 2.54 3.60 -17.51
CA LEU A 90 1.10 3.73 -17.25
C LEU A 90 0.46 2.40 -16.87
N MET A 91 0.78 1.30 -17.56
CA MET A 91 0.25 -0.04 -17.23
C MET A 91 0.72 -0.52 -15.86
N VAL A 92 1.94 -0.18 -15.43
CA VAL A 92 2.43 -0.47 -14.07
C VAL A 92 1.69 0.37 -13.03
N ASP A 93 1.42 1.64 -13.31
CA ASP A 93 0.60 2.48 -12.43
C ASP A 93 -0.83 1.91 -12.28
N VAL A 94 -1.43 1.45 -13.38
CA VAL A 94 -2.73 0.76 -13.36
C VAL A 94 -2.66 -0.54 -12.55
N ALA A 95 -1.64 -1.37 -12.75
CA ALA A 95 -1.45 -2.61 -12.00
C ALA A 95 -1.32 -2.35 -10.49
N LEU A 96 -0.58 -1.31 -10.09
CA LEU A 96 -0.51 -0.87 -8.69
C LEU A 96 -1.89 -0.55 -8.12
N VAL A 97 -2.69 0.24 -8.85
CA VAL A 97 -4.02 0.63 -8.38
C VAL A 97 -4.98 -0.56 -8.33
N VAL A 98 -4.88 -1.51 -9.26
CA VAL A 98 -5.62 -2.78 -9.18
C VAL A 98 -5.24 -3.56 -7.93
N CYS A 99 -3.96 -3.65 -7.59
CA CYS A 99 -3.54 -4.29 -6.32
C CYS A 99 -4.10 -3.56 -5.10
N TYR A 100 -4.21 -2.23 -5.13
CA TYR A 100 -4.85 -1.48 -4.04
C TYR A 100 -6.35 -1.75 -3.91
N PHE A 101 -7.05 -1.84 -5.05
CA PHE A 101 -8.45 -2.24 -5.08
C PHE A 101 -8.63 -3.64 -4.51
N LEU A 102 -7.77 -4.59 -4.90
CA LEU A 102 -7.77 -5.95 -4.36
C LEU A 102 -7.49 -5.97 -2.85
N LEU A 103 -6.57 -5.14 -2.36
CA LEU A 103 -6.29 -5.02 -0.94
C LEU A 103 -7.54 -4.57 -0.16
N ALA A 104 -8.23 -3.53 -0.66
CA ALA A 104 -9.48 -3.06 -0.06
C ALA A 104 -10.60 -4.12 -0.12
N ARG A 105 -10.70 -4.84 -1.24
CA ARG A 105 -11.71 -5.88 -1.45
C ARG A 105 -11.52 -7.08 -0.55
N VAL A 106 -10.27 -7.49 -0.33
CA VAL A 106 -9.93 -8.67 0.47
C VAL A 106 -10.07 -8.41 1.96
N ALA A 107 -9.80 -7.18 2.40
CA ALA A 107 -10.04 -6.71 3.76
C ALA A 107 -11.52 -6.88 4.20
N GLU A 108 -12.44 -7.00 3.24
CA GLU A 108 -13.85 -7.30 3.44
C GLU A 108 -14.12 -8.80 3.21
N SER A 109 -14.19 -9.60 4.29
CA SER A 109 -14.64 -10.99 4.16
C SER A 109 -15.41 -11.53 5.37
N PRO A 110 -16.70 -11.16 5.55
CA PRO A 110 -17.65 -12.11 6.10
C PRO A 110 -17.85 -13.22 5.05
N GLN A 111 -17.06 -14.30 5.16
CA GLN A 111 -17.21 -15.44 4.28
C GLN A 111 -18.45 -16.24 4.70
N ARG A 112 -19.52 -16.16 3.89
CA ARG A 112 -20.70 -17.06 3.91
C ARG A 112 -21.77 -16.68 4.99
N PRO A 113 -22.95 -17.36 5.04
CA PRO A 113 -24.15 -16.81 5.69
C PRO A 113 -24.10 -16.81 7.22
N SER A 114 -23.02 -17.33 7.81
CA SER A 114 -22.65 -17.04 9.18
C SER A 114 -21.87 -15.74 9.19
N TYR A 115 -22.37 -14.68 9.82
CA TYR A 115 -21.72 -13.38 10.01
C TYR A 115 -20.39 -13.43 10.82
N ALA A 116 -19.69 -14.57 10.82
CA ALA A 116 -18.41 -14.78 11.47
C ALA A 116 -17.28 -14.21 10.58
N ILE A 117 -16.54 -13.27 11.16
CA ILE A 117 -15.30 -12.75 10.58
C ILE A 117 -14.21 -13.73 10.99
N ILE A 118 -13.55 -14.34 10.01
CA ILE A 118 -12.39 -15.19 10.25
C ILE A 118 -11.17 -14.28 10.22
N PRO A 119 -10.45 -14.10 11.35
CA PRO A 119 -9.24 -13.30 11.38
C PRO A 119 -8.15 -14.00 10.54
N ASP A 120 -7.68 -13.36 9.48
CA ASP A 120 -6.62 -13.87 8.60
C ASP A 120 -5.92 -12.68 7.95
N ALA A 121 -4.62 -12.53 8.18
CA ALA A 121 -3.81 -11.44 7.60
C ALA A 121 -2.99 -11.90 6.38
N SER A 122 -3.10 -13.17 5.99
CA SER A 122 -2.25 -13.78 4.98
C SER A 122 -2.40 -13.11 3.63
N ARG A 123 -3.63 -12.74 3.26
CA ARG A 123 -3.94 -12.22 1.93
C ARG A 123 -3.45 -10.78 1.79
N GLU A 124 -3.66 -9.95 2.82
CA GLU A 124 -3.20 -8.57 2.90
C GLU A 124 -1.68 -8.51 2.85
N ALA A 125 -1.00 -9.35 3.64
CA ALA A 125 0.45 -9.44 3.65
C ALA A 125 0.99 -9.82 2.26
N TRP A 126 0.34 -10.78 1.58
CA TRP A 126 0.75 -11.21 0.25
C TRP A 126 0.54 -10.12 -0.80
N ILE A 127 -0.61 -9.43 -0.78
CA ILE A 127 -0.89 -8.30 -1.68
C ILE A 127 0.11 -7.16 -1.43
N ILE A 128 0.46 -6.86 -0.18
CA ILE A 128 1.48 -5.86 0.15
C ILE A 128 2.86 -6.26 -0.39
N ALA A 129 3.24 -7.53 -0.30
CA ALA A 129 4.48 -8.00 -0.89
C ALA A 129 4.50 -7.81 -2.42
N VAL A 130 3.38 -8.09 -3.10
CA VAL A 130 3.21 -7.84 -4.53
C VAL A 130 3.28 -6.34 -4.85
N ILE A 131 2.63 -5.47 -4.07
CA ILE A 131 2.72 -4.02 -4.24
C ILE A 131 4.18 -3.54 -4.15
N MET A 132 4.93 -4.02 -3.15
CA MET A 132 6.35 -3.67 -3.01
C MET A 132 7.19 -4.17 -4.19
N LEU A 133 6.91 -5.37 -4.71
CA LEU A 133 7.55 -5.88 -5.92
C LEU A 133 7.26 -5.00 -7.14
N ILE A 134 6.01 -4.60 -7.34
CA ILE A 134 5.62 -3.73 -8.45
C ILE A 134 6.33 -2.37 -8.32
N TYR A 135 6.51 -1.85 -7.10
CA TYR A 135 7.31 -0.63 -6.89
C TYR A 135 8.78 -0.78 -7.29
N VAL A 136 9.39 -1.94 -7.01
CA VAL A 136 10.75 -2.25 -7.51
C VAL A 136 10.78 -2.23 -9.03
N VAL A 137 9.82 -2.89 -9.69
CA VAL A 137 9.70 -2.87 -11.17
C VAL A 137 9.49 -1.46 -11.70
N TRP A 138 8.62 -0.68 -11.06
CA TRP A 138 8.31 0.69 -11.45
C TRP A 138 9.55 1.60 -11.39
N ASP A 139 10.38 1.46 -10.36
CA ASP A 139 11.63 2.22 -10.27
C ASP A 139 12.66 1.80 -11.31
N LEU A 140 12.77 0.50 -11.62
CA LEU A 140 13.64 -0.01 -12.67
C LEU A 140 13.26 0.61 -14.02
N LEU A 141 11.96 0.55 -14.37
CA LEU A 141 11.44 1.10 -15.63
C LEU A 141 11.62 2.61 -15.71
N SER A 142 11.25 3.34 -14.65
CA SER A 142 11.41 4.81 -14.59
C SER A 142 12.87 5.26 -14.69
N SER A 143 13.80 4.41 -14.27
CA SER A 143 15.23 4.73 -14.22
C SER A 143 16.01 4.24 -15.44
N CYS A 144 15.40 3.50 -16.38
CA CYS A 144 16.04 3.04 -17.62
C CYS A 144 16.70 4.19 -18.40
N ASN A 145 16.09 5.38 -18.40
CA ASN A 145 16.64 6.57 -19.07
C ASN A 145 17.62 7.38 -18.21
N HIS A 146 17.76 7.10 -16.90
CA HIS A 146 18.53 7.92 -15.94
C HIS A 146 19.43 7.07 -15.04
N ARG A 147 20.43 6.38 -15.64
CA ARG A 147 21.33 5.43 -14.95
C ARG A 147 21.98 5.96 -13.66
N ASN A 148 22.31 7.25 -13.60
CA ASN A 148 23.00 7.85 -12.44
C ASN A 148 22.10 7.97 -11.19
N LYS A 149 20.77 7.94 -11.35
CA LYS A 149 19.79 8.03 -10.24
C LYS A 149 19.22 6.66 -9.82
N LEU A 150 19.51 5.60 -10.58
CA LEU A 150 18.94 4.26 -10.39
C LEU A 150 19.26 3.67 -9.01
N GLY A 151 20.54 3.70 -8.62
CA GLY A 151 21.01 3.01 -7.42
C GLY A 151 20.29 3.48 -6.15
N LYS A 152 20.26 4.79 -5.90
CA LYS A 152 19.64 5.37 -4.69
C LYS A 152 18.15 5.02 -4.60
N ARG A 153 17.43 5.23 -5.71
CA ARG A 153 15.98 5.02 -5.79
C ARG A 153 15.56 3.57 -5.65
N LEU A 154 16.35 2.64 -6.20
CA LEU A 154 16.08 1.22 -6.15
C LEU A 154 16.20 0.68 -4.72
N TRP A 155 17.20 1.12 -3.94
CA TRP A 155 17.36 0.71 -2.55
C TRP A 155 16.14 1.03 -1.69
N ALA A 156 15.51 2.20 -1.90
CA ALA A 156 14.31 2.59 -1.16
C ALA A 156 13.11 1.67 -1.40
N SER A 157 13.05 0.93 -2.51
CA SER A 157 11.99 -0.05 -2.79
C SER A 157 12.40 -1.49 -2.48
N VAL A 158 13.68 -1.83 -2.70
CA VAL A 158 14.20 -3.17 -2.43
C VAL A 158 14.18 -3.46 -0.93
N ILE A 159 14.52 -2.50 -0.07
CA ILE A 159 14.52 -2.73 1.38
C ILE A 159 13.11 -3.10 1.89
N PRO A 160 12.05 -2.32 1.63
CA PRO A 160 10.70 -2.69 2.04
C PRO A 160 10.18 -3.96 1.37
N PHE A 161 10.59 -4.27 0.14
CA PHE A 161 10.26 -5.55 -0.50
C PHE A 161 10.90 -6.74 0.21
N VAL A 162 12.18 -6.67 0.56
CA VAL A 162 12.83 -7.74 1.33
C VAL A 162 12.17 -7.90 2.69
N LEU A 163 11.86 -6.79 3.36
CA LEU A 163 11.15 -6.80 4.64
C LEU A 163 9.73 -7.37 4.52
N SER A 164 8.99 -7.11 3.44
CA SER A 164 7.66 -7.71 3.21
C SER A 164 7.75 -9.21 2.96
N VAL A 165 8.77 -9.67 2.23
CA VAL A 165 9.02 -11.11 2.05
C VAL A 165 9.36 -11.75 3.39
N VAL A 166 10.27 -11.17 4.17
CA VAL A 166 10.62 -11.65 5.52
C VAL A 166 9.38 -11.67 6.43
N ALA A 167 8.53 -10.66 6.35
CA ALA A 167 7.26 -10.60 7.06
C ALA A 167 6.37 -11.81 6.73
N LEU A 168 6.28 -12.26 5.47
CA LEU A 168 5.49 -13.45 5.11
C LEU A 168 5.97 -14.74 5.80
N TRP A 169 7.26 -14.85 6.09
CA TRP A 169 7.83 -16.01 6.80
C TRP A 169 7.73 -15.86 8.32
N LEU A 170 7.77 -14.61 8.81
CA LEU A 170 7.85 -14.33 10.24
C LEU A 170 6.49 -14.09 10.89
N PHE A 171 5.50 -13.51 10.23
CA PHE A 171 4.21 -13.28 10.89
C PHE A 171 3.37 -14.55 11.05
N PRO A 172 2.60 -14.66 12.14
CA PRO A 172 1.59 -15.70 12.28
C PRO A 172 0.36 -15.36 11.43
N LEU A 173 0.50 -15.48 10.11
CA LEU A 173 -0.49 -15.01 9.14
C LEU A 173 -1.87 -15.69 9.27
N HIS A 174 -1.88 -16.96 9.72
CA HIS A 174 -3.08 -17.76 9.91
C HIS A 174 -3.38 -17.94 11.41
N SER A 175 -3.62 -16.83 12.12
CA SER A 175 -3.92 -16.85 13.55
C SER A 175 -5.42 -16.70 13.80
N ASP A 176 -5.98 -17.58 14.63
CA ASP A 176 -7.36 -17.46 15.11
C ASP A 176 -7.52 -16.30 16.12
N ASP A 177 -6.42 -15.72 16.62
CA ASP A 177 -6.47 -14.57 17.54
C ASP A 177 -6.54 -13.24 16.77
N SER A 178 -7.66 -12.55 16.92
CA SER A 178 -7.89 -11.20 16.37
C SER A 178 -6.80 -10.20 16.73
N ARG A 179 -6.15 -10.32 17.89
CA ARG A 179 -5.07 -9.42 18.31
C ARG A 179 -3.82 -9.62 17.48
N ALA A 180 -3.46 -10.86 17.19
CA ALA A 180 -2.29 -11.17 16.37
C ALA A 180 -2.46 -10.62 14.95
N VAL A 181 -3.68 -10.68 14.41
CA VAL A 181 -4.02 -10.08 13.11
C VAL A 181 -3.92 -8.55 13.14
N VAL A 182 -4.51 -7.88 14.14
CA VAL A 182 -4.40 -6.42 14.28
C VAL A 182 -2.94 -5.98 14.44
N PHE A 183 -2.12 -6.71 15.20
CA PHE A 183 -0.69 -6.41 15.31
C PHE A 183 0.07 -6.62 14.00
N THR A 184 -0.30 -7.63 13.23
CA THR A 184 0.25 -7.85 11.88
C THR A 184 -0.08 -6.68 10.97
N ASP A 185 -1.32 -6.18 10.98
CA ASP A 185 -1.72 -5.00 10.21
C ASP A 185 -0.95 -3.75 10.62
N ILE A 186 -0.76 -3.51 11.92
CA ILE A 186 0.02 -2.36 12.41
C ILE A 186 1.49 -2.47 11.97
N ALA A 187 2.06 -3.67 11.96
CA ALA A 187 3.41 -3.86 11.46
C ALA A 187 3.49 -3.59 9.94
N LEU A 188 2.55 -4.13 9.15
CA LEU A 188 2.46 -3.87 7.71
C LEU A 188 2.24 -2.38 7.41
N PHE A 189 1.44 -1.68 8.23
CA PHE A 189 1.29 -0.23 8.18
C PHE A 189 2.64 0.48 8.40
N GLY A 190 3.39 0.06 9.42
CA GLY A 190 4.75 0.57 9.68
C GLY A 190 5.68 0.35 8.48
N LEU A 191 5.60 -0.80 7.81
CA LEU A 191 6.38 -1.11 6.61
C LEU A 191 6.05 -0.17 5.43
N VAL A 192 4.76 0.14 5.24
CA VAL A 192 4.30 1.07 4.19
C VAL A 192 4.79 2.49 4.48
N LEU A 193 4.74 2.93 5.74
CA LEU A 193 5.29 4.24 6.13
C LEU A 193 6.81 4.29 5.98
N LEU A 194 7.51 3.20 6.30
CA LEU A 194 8.96 3.07 6.10
C LEU A 194 9.30 3.27 4.61
N PHE A 195 8.59 2.59 3.71
CA PHE A 195 8.77 2.77 2.27
C PHE A 195 8.62 4.23 1.85
N ARG A 196 7.58 4.92 2.35
CA ARG A 196 7.36 6.34 2.04
C ARG A 196 8.46 7.25 2.58
N ALA A 197 8.90 6.99 3.81
CA ALA A 197 9.96 7.77 4.43
C ALA A 197 11.31 7.61 3.69
N LEU A 198 11.62 6.39 3.22
CA LEU A 198 12.79 6.13 2.37
C LEU A 198 12.68 6.86 1.02
N LYS A 199 11.50 6.88 0.40
CA LYS A 199 11.28 7.62 -0.85
C LYS A 199 11.41 9.14 -0.69
N LEU A 200 10.95 9.70 0.43
CA LEU A 200 11.12 11.13 0.74
C LEU A 200 12.60 11.50 0.89
N HIS A 201 13.40 10.61 1.47
CA HIS A 201 14.84 10.79 1.61
C HIS A 201 15.55 10.90 0.24
N ASP A 202 15.08 10.16 -0.76
CA ASP A 202 15.65 10.17 -2.11
C ASP A 202 15.35 11.44 -2.92
N TRP A 203 14.28 12.17 -2.58
CA TRP A 203 13.93 13.44 -3.23
C TRP A 203 14.75 14.64 -2.73
N GLY A 204 15.81 14.40 -1.94
CA GLY A 204 16.67 15.46 -1.42
C GLY A 204 16.03 16.26 -0.28
N CYS A 205 14.84 15.88 0.17
CA CYS A 205 14.19 16.42 1.36
C CYS A 205 14.79 15.77 2.61
N HIS A 206 16.06 16.06 2.90
CA HIS A 206 16.72 15.67 4.15
C HIS A 206 16.21 16.52 5.31
N THR A 207 14.95 16.33 5.70
CA THR A 207 14.42 16.93 6.92
C THR A 207 14.72 16.02 8.10
N PRO A 208 14.99 16.55 9.30
CA PRO A 208 15.12 15.73 10.50
C PRO A 208 13.88 14.86 10.74
N LEU A 209 12.71 15.34 10.28
CA LEU A 209 11.45 14.62 10.32
C LEU A 209 11.46 13.32 9.51
N SER A 210 12.09 13.28 8.33
CA SER A 210 12.13 12.05 7.52
C SER A 210 13.00 10.98 8.17
N LYS A 211 14.14 11.35 8.77
CA LYS A 211 14.98 10.43 9.55
C LYS A 211 14.24 9.88 10.78
N LEU A 212 13.52 10.75 11.50
CA LEU A 212 12.68 10.34 12.61
C LEU A 212 11.59 9.37 12.16
N ALA A 213 10.92 9.67 11.03
CA ALA A 213 9.88 8.81 10.47
C ALA A 213 10.41 7.43 10.08
N ILE A 214 11.61 7.33 9.52
CA ILE A 214 12.28 6.04 9.24
C ILE A 214 12.48 5.26 10.56
N GLY A 215 13.09 5.90 11.56
CA GLY A 215 13.36 5.26 12.86
C GLY A 215 12.09 4.77 13.56
N VAL A 216 11.04 5.60 13.59
CA VAL A 216 9.73 5.25 14.15
C VAL A 216 9.09 4.10 13.38
N SER A 217 9.13 4.14 12.04
CA SER A 217 8.50 3.09 11.22
C SER A 217 9.20 1.73 11.38
N VAL A 218 10.53 1.71 11.45
CA VAL A 218 11.30 0.48 11.76
C VAL A 218 10.96 -0.04 13.15
N PHE A 219 10.92 0.86 14.15
CA PHE A 219 10.57 0.48 15.51
C PHE A 219 9.16 -0.13 15.59
N VAL A 220 8.18 0.52 14.97
CA VAL A 220 6.80 0.03 14.89
C VAL A 220 6.76 -1.35 14.23
N PHE A 221 7.40 -1.51 13.07
CA PHE A 221 7.44 -2.80 12.37
C PHE A 221 8.01 -3.92 13.26
N LEU A 222 9.17 -3.70 13.90
CA LEU A 222 9.83 -4.71 14.72
C LEU A 222 9.07 -4.99 16.02
N ALA A 223 8.58 -3.96 16.70
CA ALA A 223 7.84 -4.12 17.95
C ALA A 223 6.56 -4.93 17.74
N PHE A 224 5.79 -4.60 16.71
CA PHE A 224 4.54 -5.30 16.41
C PHE A 224 4.76 -6.69 15.78
N LEU A 225 5.92 -6.93 15.14
CA LEU A 225 6.34 -8.28 14.78
C LEU A 225 6.55 -9.18 15.99
N VAL A 226 7.26 -8.68 17.00
CA VAL A 226 7.47 -9.43 18.25
C VAL A 226 6.16 -9.64 18.99
N LEU A 227 5.30 -8.61 19.07
CA LEU A 227 4.00 -8.72 19.73
C LEU A 227 3.06 -9.70 19.03
N ALA A 228 2.95 -9.64 17.69
CA ALA A 228 2.13 -10.58 16.92
C ALA A 228 2.58 -12.02 17.17
N ARG A 229 3.90 -12.28 17.14
CA ARG A 229 4.51 -13.58 17.46
C ARG A 229 4.27 -14.06 18.88
N SER A 230 4.17 -13.16 19.85
CA SER A 230 3.99 -13.53 21.26
C SER A 230 2.56 -13.90 21.62
N VAL A 231 1.59 -13.47 20.80
CA VAL A 231 0.16 -13.66 21.04
C VAL A 231 -0.43 -14.79 20.20
N ALA A 232 0.18 -15.09 19.04
CA ALA A 232 -0.19 -16.25 18.22
C ALA A 232 0.41 -17.55 18.74
#